data_AF-A0A6N2TRF1-F1
#
_entry.id   AF-A0A6N2TRF1-F1
#
_cell.length_a   1.000
_cell.length_b   1.000
_cell.length_c   1.000
_cell.angle_alpha   90.00
_cell.angle_beta   90.00
_cell.angle_gamma   90.00
#
_symmetry.space_group_name_H-M   'P 1'
#
loop_
_entity.id
_entity.type
_entity.pdbx_description
1 polymer ?
#
loop_
_entity_poly.entity_id
_entity_poly.type
_entity_poly.pdbx_seq_one_letter_code
_entity_poly.pdbx_strand_id
1 'polypeptide(L)'
;MFKTSTSRLPADHFISGALFGGMTATALEFYGNKQSSSKDKVKNISKFAIEGGIATSLSISASNKIVQKQYLNAAFDMALGIGLILAIENILKTGE
;
A
#
# COMPACT_ATOMS: atom_id res chain seq x y z
N MET A 1 1.07 5.98 -31.71
CA MET A 1 1.04 4.75 -30.88
C MET A 1 1.69 5.09 -29.54
N PHE A 2 0.90 5.31 -28.49
CA PHE A 2 1.45 5.55 -27.16
C PHE A 2 2.18 4.29 -26.71
N LYS A 3 3.51 4.31 -26.77
CA LYS A 3 4.37 3.30 -26.16
C LYS A 3 4.16 3.42 -24.64
N THR A 4 3.25 2.63 -24.07
CA THR A 4 3.30 2.28 -22.63
C THR A 4 4.43 1.27 -22.47
N SER A 5 5.66 1.74 -22.72
CA SER A 5 6.84 0.91 -22.95
C SER A 5 7.79 1.00 -21.77
N THR A 6 7.35 0.52 -20.62
CA THR A 6 8.18 -0.16 -19.61
C THR A 6 7.22 -1.05 -18.83
N SER A 7 7.58 -2.32 -18.62
CA SER A 7 6.87 -3.13 -17.62
C SER A 7 6.95 -2.35 -16.30
N ARG A 8 5.81 -1.90 -15.77
CA ARG A 8 5.79 -1.15 -14.51
C ARG A 8 6.26 -2.09 -13.41
N LEU A 9 7.46 -1.86 -12.89
CA LEU A 9 8.05 -2.72 -11.87
C LEU A 9 7.27 -2.54 -10.57
N PRO A 10 6.65 -3.61 -10.02
CA PRO A 10 5.92 -3.52 -8.75
C PRO A 10 6.76 -2.92 -7.61
N ALA A 11 8.06 -3.22 -7.58
CA ALA A 11 9.00 -2.71 -6.60
C ALA A 11 9.17 -1.17 -6.64
N ASP A 12 9.25 -0.57 -7.82
CA ASP A 12 9.36 0.90 -7.95
C ASP A 12 8.09 1.59 -7.46
N HIS A 13 6.95 0.93 -7.67
CA HIS A 13 5.66 1.39 -7.22
C HIS A 13 5.41 1.14 -5.73
N PHE A 14 6.11 0.20 -5.09
CA PHE A 14 6.10 0.05 -3.64
C PHE A 14 6.59 1.32 -2.95
N ILE A 15 7.75 1.85 -3.38
CA ILE A 15 8.35 3.05 -2.77
C ILE A 15 7.40 4.25 -2.95
N SER A 16 6.87 4.43 -4.16
CA SER A 16 5.92 5.52 -4.44
C SER A 16 4.64 5.39 -3.61
N GLY A 17 4.08 4.18 -3.51
CA GLY A 17 2.91 3.88 -2.69
C GLY A 17 3.16 4.12 -1.21
N ALA A 18 4.35 3.77 -0.71
CA ALA A 18 4.70 3.94 0.69
C ALA A 18 4.85 5.41 1.08
N LEU A 19 5.49 6.20 0.22
CA LEU A 19 5.57 7.64 0.40
C LEU A 19 4.18 8.28 0.38
N PHE A 20 3.33 7.91 -0.58
CA PHE A 20 1.97 8.43 -0.67
C PHE A 20 1.11 8.06 0.55
N GLY A 21 1.16 6.80 0.99
CA GLY A 21 0.45 6.31 2.17
C GLY A 21 0.89 7.04 3.44
N GLY A 22 2.20 7.20 3.66
CA GLY A 22 2.75 7.93 4.80
C GLY A 22 2.38 9.41 4.81
N MET A 23 2.42 10.09 3.66
CA MET A 23 1.99 11.49 3.54
C MET A 23 0.50 11.64 3.85
N THR A 24 -0.34 10.76 3.30
CA THR A 24 -1.79 10.77 3.53
C THR A 24 -2.11 10.53 5.00
N ALA A 25 -1.47 9.54 5.63
CA ALA A 25 -1.64 9.27 7.05
C ALA A 25 -1.14 10.41 7.94
N THR A 26 -0.06 11.08 7.55
CA THR A 26 0.43 12.27 8.27
C THR A 26 -0.62 13.38 8.23
N ALA A 27 -1.24 13.62 7.07
CA ALA A 27 -2.33 14.59 6.97
C ALA A 27 -3.52 14.21 7.87
N LEU A 28 -3.91 12.93 7.90
CA LEU A 28 -5.03 12.45 8.73
C LEU A 28 -4.72 12.53 10.23
N GLU A 29 -3.53 12.10 10.67
CA GLU A 29 -3.15 12.05 12.09
C GLU A 29 -2.86 13.44 12.67
N PHE A 30 -2.34 14.38 11.88
CA PHE A 30 -2.02 15.72 12.37
C PHE A 30 -3.17 16.72 12.22
N TYR A 31 -4.03 16.58 11.20
CA TYR A 31 -5.18 17.48 11.02
C TYR A 31 -6.52 16.91 11.50
N GLY A 32 -6.67 15.58 11.54
CA GLY A 32 -7.92 14.89 11.91
C GLY A 32 -7.99 14.40 13.36
N ASN A 33 -6.89 13.86 13.92
CA ASN A 33 -6.87 13.23 15.25
C ASN A 33 -6.06 14.03 16.28
N LYS A 34 -6.73 14.86 17.09
CA LYS A 34 -6.05 15.70 18.11
C LYS A 34 -5.69 14.96 19.41
N GLN A 35 -6.24 13.76 19.65
CA GLN A 35 -6.17 13.07 20.95
C GLN A 35 -5.04 12.02 21.06
N SER A 36 -4.39 11.61 19.96
CA SER A 36 -3.36 10.56 19.99
C SER A 36 -1.98 11.06 20.41
N SER A 37 -1.24 10.23 21.15
CA SER A 37 0.18 10.49 21.45
C SER A 37 1.00 10.58 20.18
N SER A 38 2.06 11.40 20.18
CA SER A 38 3.02 11.50 19.06
C SER A 38 3.57 10.12 18.66
N LYS A 39 3.76 9.22 19.63
CA LYS A 39 4.21 7.85 19.39
C LYS A 39 3.21 7.04 18.55
N ASP A 40 1.92 7.14 18.88
CA ASP A 40 0.86 6.41 18.16
C ASP A 40 0.65 6.97 16.77
N LYS A 41 0.76 8.30 16.60
CA LYS A 41 0.72 8.95 15.28
C LYS A 41 1.84 8.45 14.37
N VAL A 42 3.08 8.42 14.86
CA VAL A 42 4.22 7.91 14.09
C VAL A 42 4.04 6.43 13.74
N LYS A 43 3.50 5.63 14.67
CA LYS A 43 3.18 4.22 14.42
C LYS A 43 2.16 4.06 13.31
N ASN A 44 1.07 4.82 13.35
CA ASN A 44 0.04 4.83 12.32
C ASN A 44 0.60 5.27 10.97
N ILE A 45 1.36 6.36 10.93
CA ILE A 45 2.01 6.84 9.69
C ILE A 45 2.90 5.76 9.08
N SER A 46 3.71 5.08 9.91
CA SER A 46 4.61 4.02 9.47
C SER A 46 3.83 2.82 8.92
N LYS A 47 2.75 2.43 9.61
CA LYS A 47 1.85 1.35 9.18
C LYS A 47 1.21 1.67 7.83
N PHE A 48 0.61 2.85 7.67
CA PHE A 48 -0.01 3.30 6.42
C PHE A 48 1.01 3.44 5.28
N ALA A 49 2.26 3.80 5.57
CA ALA A 49 3.32 3.78 4.58
C ALA A 49 3.56 2.35 4.07
N ILE A 50 3.69 1.36 4.96
CA ILE A 50 3.91 -0.03 4.53
C ILE A 50 2.71 -0.55 3.73
N GLU A 51 1.48 -0.31 4.22
CA GLU A 51 0.24 -0.70 3.53
C GLU A 51 0.09 -0.05 2.16
N GLY A 52 0.38 1.26 2.05
CA GLY A 52 0.36 1.98 0.78
C GLY A 52 1.35 1.41 -0.23
N GLY A 53 2.53 1.00 0.22
CA GLY A 53 3.52 0.33 -0.62
C GLY A 53 3.05 -1.03 -1.12
N ILE A 54 2.54 -1.88 -0.23
CA ILE A 54 1.99 -3.20 -0.56
C ILE A 54 0.84 -3.07 -1.56
N ALA A 55 -0.14 -2.20 -1.24
CA ALA A 55 -1.33 -1.99 -2.05
C ALA A 55 -0.95 -1.56 -3.47
N THR A 56 -0.04 -0.59 -3.60
CA THR A 56 0.35 -0.06 -4.91
C THR A 56 1.15 -1.09 -5.71
N SER A 57 2.13 -1.76 -5.09
CA SER A 57 2.95 -2.78 -5.75
C SER A 57 2.11 -3.94 -6.31
N LEU A 58 1.23 -4.53 -5.48
CA LEU A 58 0.42 -5.66 -5.91
C LEU A 58 -0.71 -5.27 -6.85
N SER A 59 -1.25 -4.05 -6.74
CA SER A 59 -2.18 -3.51 -7.74
C SER A 59 -1.52 -3.37 -9.11
N ILE A 60 -0.26 -2.91 -9.16
CA ILE A 60 0.50 -2.82 -10.41
C ILE A 60 0.81 -4.21 -10.96
N SER A 61 1.22 -5.16 -10.11
CA SER A 61 1.45 -6.55 -10.53
C SER A 61 0.18 -7.20 -11.10
N ALA A 62 -0.95 -7.05 -10.41
CA ALA A 62 -2.25 -7.52 -10.88
C ALA A 62 -2.66 -6.84 -12.20
N SER A 63 -2.48 -5.52 -12.31
CA SER A 63 -2.76 -4.77 -13.53
C SER A 63 -1.94 -5.27 -14.72
N ASN A 64 -0.64 -5.51 -14.53
CA ASN A 64 0.24 -6.07 -15.56
C ASN A 64 -0.24 -7.45 -16.01
N LYS A 65 -0.68 -8.31 -15.08
CA LYS A 65 -1.21 -9.65 -15.35
C LYS A 65 -2.57 -9.63 -16.06
N ILE A 66 -3.46 -8.68 -15.73
CA ILE A 66 -4.74 -8.47 -16.42
C ILE A 66 -4.51 -8.14 -17.89
N VAL A 67 -3.58 -7.25 -18.20
CA VAL A 67 -3.20 -6.91 -19.59
C VAL A 67 -2.66 -8.13 -20.33
N GLN A 68 -1.95 -9.01 -19.63
CA GLN A 68 -1.44 -10.28 -20.15
C GLN A 68 -2.49 -11.42 -20.18
N LYS A 69 -3.76 -11.14 -19.86
CA LYS A 69 -4.87 -12.12 -19.78
C LYS A 69 -4.66 -13.22 -18.73
N GLN A 70 -3.79 -12.99 -17.75
CA GLN A 70 -3.51 -13.91 -16.64
C GLN A 70 -4.42 -13.62 -15.43
N TYR A 71 -5.73 -13.77 -15.60
CA TYR A 71 -6.71 -13.33 -14.60
C TYR A 71 -6.61 -14.04 -13.24
N LEU A 72 -6.30 -15.34 -13.23
CA LEU A 72 -6.13 -16.09 -11.98
C LEU A 72 -4.93 -15.58 -11.18
N ASN A 73 -3.81 -15.30 -11.85
CA ASN A 73 -2.62 -14.74 -11.20
C ASN A 73 -2.86 -13.31 -10.72
N ALA A 74 -3.67 -12.53 -11.43
CA ALA A 74 -4.06 -11.19 -11.00
C ALA A 74 -4.96 -11.25 -9.74
N ALA A 75 -5.91 -12.18 -9.70
CA ALA A 75 -6.74 -12.41 -8.52
C ALA A 75 -5.90 -12.86 -7.32
N PHE A 76 -4.91 -13.72 -7.54
CA PHE A 76 -3.97 -14.13 -6.50
C PHE A 76 -3.18 -12.94 -5.94
N ASP A 77 -2.64 -12.06 -6.79
CA ASP A 77 -1.92 -10.87 -6.34
C ASP A 77 -2.79 -9.92 -5.51
N MET A 78 -4.06 -9.74 -5.90
CA MET A 78 -5.01 -8.93 -5.12
C MET A 78 -5.29 -9.58 -3.76
N ALA A 79 -5.54 -10.90 -3.74
CA ALA A 79 -5.77 -11.64 -2.50
C ALA A 79 -4.55 -11.58 -1.57
N LEU A 80 -3.34 -11.73 -2.13
CA LEU A 80 -2.09 -11.58 -1.40
C LEU A 80 -1.94 -10.18 -0.82
N GLY A 81 -2.31 -9.13 -1.57
CA GLY A 81 -2.23 -7.75 -1.10
C GLY A 81 -3.16 -7.46 0.05
N ILE A 82 -4.41 -7.90 -0.06
CA ILE A 82 -5.39 -7.81 1.03
C ILE A 82 -4.87 -8.58 2.26
N GLY A 83 -4.40 -9.81 2.06
CA GLY A 83 -3.87 -10.64 3.15
C GLY A 83 -2.68 -10.02 3.87
N LEU A 84 -1.73 -9.43 3.12
CA LEU A 84 -0.57 -8.75 3.70
C LEU A 84 -0.97 -7.49 4.47
N ILE A 85 -1.92 -6.69 3.97
CA ILE A 85 -2.43 -5.51 4.68
C ILE A 85 -3.10 -5.94 6.00
N LEU A 86 -3.94 -6.98 5.98
CA LEU A 86 -4.54 -7.53 7.20
C LEU A 86 -3.48 -8.08 8.16
N ALA A 87 -2.40 -8.69 7.66
CA ALA A 87 -1.30 -9.16 8.51
C ALA A 87 -0.55 -7.98 9.16
N ILE A 88 -0.29 -6.91 8.41
CA ILE A 88 0.34 -5.67 8.92
C ILE A 88 -0.50 -5.06 10.04
N GLU A 89 -1.83 -4.99 9.88
CA GLU A 89 -2.77 -4.53 10.91
C GLU A 89 -2.58 -5.29 12.23
N ASN A 90 -2.48 -6.62 12.15
CA ASN A 90 -2.33 -7.49 13.31
C ASN A 90 -0.94 -7.41 13.97
N ILE A 91 0.12 -7.16 13.18
CA ILE A 91 1.50 -7.05 13.69
C ILE A 91 1.74 -5.67 14.30
N LEU A 92 1.25 -4.61 13.65
CA LEU A 92 1.48 -3.23 14.05
C LEU A 92 0.38 -2.66 14.95
N LYS A 93 -0.54 -3.49 15.48
CA LYS A 93 -1.66 -3.16 16.39
C LYS A 93 -1.71 -1.69 16.81
N THR A 94 -2.53 -0.90 16.15
CA THR A 94 -2.84 0.45 16.62
C THR A 94 -3.77 0.34 17.82
N GLY A 95 -3.48 1.10 18.89
CA GLY A 95 -4.02 0.96 20.25
C GLY A 95 -5.45 0.39 20.39
N GLU A 96 -5.52 -0.77 21.06
CA GLU A 96 -6.46 -0.97 22.17
C GLU A 96 -5.76 -0.55 23.47
#